data_AF-A0A7C2W7P3-F1
#
_entry.id   AF-A0A7C2W7P3-F1
#
_cell.length_a   1.000
_cell.length_b   1.000
_cell.length_c   1.000
_cell.angle_alpha   90.00
_cell.angle_beta   90.00
_cell.angle_gamma   90.00
#
_symmetry.space_group_name_H-M   'P 1'
#
loop_
_entity.id
_entity.type
_entity.pdbx_description
1 polymer ?
#
loop_
_entity_poly.entity_id
_entity_poly.type
_entity_poly.pdbx_seq_one_letter_code
_entity_poly.pdbx_strand_id
1 'polypeptide(L)' 'MRTKVKVLVNGYGVIGKRVADAVTKQDDMVLIGISDVVADWRVKMAAKRGYRIFCS' A
#
# COMPACT_ATOMS: atom_id res chain seq x y z
N MET A 1 19.46 2.93 16.06
CA MET A 1 18.61 2.32 15.01
C MET A 1 17.68 3.41 14.49
N ARG A 2 17.72 3.75 13.20
CA ARG A 2 16.72 4.68 12.64
C ARG A 2 15.39 3.95 12.53
N THR A 3 14.34 4.50 13.15
CA THR A 3 12.98 3.97 13.05
C THR A 3 12.51 4.13 11.61
N LYS A 4 12.09 3.04 10.96
CA LYS A 4 11.52 3.13 9.61
C LYS A 4 10.18 3.85 9.64
N VAL A 5 9.93 4.71 8.65
CA VAL A 5 8.68 5.44 8.52
C VAL A 5 7.57 4.46 8.13
N LYS A 6 6.51 4.44 8.93
CA LYS A 6 5.34 3.58 8.68
C LYS A 6 4.38 4.33 7.78
N VAL A 7 4.11 3.81 6.59
CA VAL A 7 3.32 4.48 5.55
C VAL A 7 2.08 3.67 5.21
N LEU A 8 0.91 4.30 5.31
CA LEU A 8 -0.36 3.77 4.81
C LEU A 8 -0.76 4.55 3.55
N VAL A 9 -1.18 3.86 2.50
CA VAL A 9 -1.70 4.50 1.28
C VAL A 9 -3.22 4.45 1.29
N ASN A 10 -3.85 5.60 1.50
CA ASN A 10 -5.31 5.74 1.43
C ASN A 10 -5.76 6.07 0.00
N GLY A 11 -6.45 5.14 -0.64
CA GLY A 11 -6.88 5.18 -2.02
C GLY A 11 -5.92 4.44 -2.95
N TYR A 12 -6.24 3.19 -3.31
CA TYR A 12 -5.41 2.33 -4.19
C TYR A 12 -5.77 2.49 -5.67
N GLY A 13 -5.98 3.73 -6.08
CA GLY A 13 -6.21 4.11 -7.48
C GLY A 13 -4.94 4.09 -8.33
N VAL A 14 -4.97 4.84 -9.43
CA VAL A 14 -3.89 4.91 -10.41
C VAL A 14 -2.57 5.42 -9.81
N ILE A 15 -2.63 6.42 -8.92
CA ILE A 15 -1.46 6.97 -8.21
C ILE A 15 -1.12 6.14 -6.97
N GLY A 16 -2.12 5.80 -6.16
CA GLY A 16 -1.91 5.07 -4.91
C GLY A 16 -1.13 3.78 -5.08
N LYS A 17 -1.41 2.98 -6.10
CA LYS A 17 -0.64 1.76 -6.38
C LYS A 17 0.83 2.00 -6.69
N ARG A 18 1.14 3.11 -7.38
CA ARG A 18 2.53 3.48 -7.70
C ARG A 18 3.26 3.99 -6.47
N VAL A 19 2.57 4.72 -5.61
CA VAL A 19 3.11 5.17 -4.32
C VAL A 19 3.37 3.97 -3.42
N ALA A 20 2.43 3.02 -3.32
CA ALA A 20 2.63 1.78 -2.55
C ALA A 20 3.86 1.00 -3.03
N ASP A 21 4.07 0.89 -4.34
CA ASP A 21 5.25 0.25 -4.93
C ASP A 21 6.55 1.06 -4.75
N ALA A 22 6.48 2.40 -4.64
CA ALA A 22 7.65 3.22 -4.35
C ALA A 22 8.07 3.09 -2.89
N VAL A 23 7.10 3.04 -1.97
CA VAL A 23 7.33 2.88 -0.53
C VAL A 23 8.00 1.55 -0.22
N THR A 24 7.62 0.46 -0.92
CA THR A 24 8.24 -0.86 -0.70
C THR A 24 9.67 -0.97 -1.20
N LYS A 25 10.14 -0.04 -2.05
CA LYS A 25 11.51 0.01 -2.55
C LYS A 25 12.45 0.86 -1.70
N GLN A 26 11.92 1.60 -0.73
CA GLN A 26 12.70 2.51 0.10
C GLN A 26 13.17 1.83 1.38
N ASP A 27 14.48 1.93 1.64
CA ASP A 27 15.14 1.26 2.77
C ASP A 27 14.70 1.83 4.14
N ASP A 28 14.30 3.10 4.15
CA ASP A 28 13.88 3.85 5.33
C ASP A 28 12.36 3.82 5.59
N MET A 29 11.58 3.12 4.74
CA MET A 29 10.12 3.07 4.84
C MET A 29 9.59 1.63 4.96
N VAL A 30 8.38 1.51 5.50
CA VAL A 30 7.60 0.26 5.53
C VAL A 30 6.15 0.57 5.20
N LEU A 31 5.62 -0.09 4.16
CA LEU A 31 4.20 -0.05 3.84
C LEU A 31 3.42 -0.87 4.87
N ILE A 32 2.64 -0.21 5.72
CA ILE A 32 1.77 -0.91 6.69
C ILE A 32 0.56 -1.53 5.99
N GLY A 33 0.09 -0.88 4.92
CA GLY A 33 -0.91 -1.40 3.99
C GLY A 33 -1.63 -0.30 3.21
N ILE A 34 -2.74 -0.69 2.60
CA ILE A 34 -3.54 0.14 1.71
C ILE A 34 -5.01 0.17 2.16
N SER A 35 -5.74 1.19 1.72
CA SER A 35 -7.21 1.21 1.79
C SER A 35 -7.78 1.68 0.45
N ASP A 36 -8.93 1.15 0.08
CA ASP A 36 -9.71 1.64 -1.06
C ASP A 36 -11.20 1.53 -0.74
N VAL A 37 -12.00 2.40 -1.34
CA VAL A 37 -13.47 2.35 -1.21
C VAL A 37 -14.11 1.46 -2.27
N VAL A 38 -13.35 1.10 -3.31
CA VAL A 38 -13.82 0.23 -4.38
C VAL A 38 -13.11 -1.11 -4.32
N ALA A 39 -13.84 -2.18 -4.02
CA ALA A 39 -13.37 -3.57 -4.02
C ALA A 39 -13.19 -4.15 -5.45
N ASP A 40 -12.51 -3.43 -6.34
CA ASP A 40 -12.29 -3.88 -7.72
C ASP A 40 -11.08 -4.84 -7.84
N TRP A 41 -10.72 -5.17 -9.08
CA TRP A 41 -9.59 -6.05 -9.39
C TRP A 41 -8.24 -5.52 -8.86
N ARG A 42 -8.10 -4.22 -8.61
CA ARG A 42 -6.85 -3.59 -8.13
C ARG A 42 -6.60 -3.95 -6.68
N VAL A 43 -7.65 -3.96 -5.84
CA VAL A 43 -7.58 -4.41 -4.46
C VAL A 43 -7.22 -5.90 -4.40
N LYS A 44 -7.80 -6.73 -5.29
CA LYS A 44 -7.41 -8.15 -5.43
C LYS A 44 -5.93 -8.31 -5.82
N MET A 45 -5.40 -7.43 -6.68
CA MET A 45 -3.97 -7.44 -7.00
C MET A 45 -3.10 -7.05 -5.80
N ALA A 46 -3.53 -6.09 -5.00
CA ALA A 46 -2.83 -5.71 -3.77
C ALA A 46 -2.79 -6.87 -2.76
N ALA A 47 -3.91 -7.60 -2.60
CA ALA A 47 -3.96 -8.81 -1.79
C ALA A 47 -2.97 -9.88 -2.29
N LYS A 48 -2.92 -10.11 -3.62
CA LYS A 48 -1.94 -11.04 -4.23
C LYS A 48 -0.48 -10.60 -4.00
N ARG A 49 -0.22 -9.30 -3.88
CA ARG A 49 1.10 -8.75 -3.54
C ARG A 49 1.43 -8.84 -2.05
N GLY A 50 0.50 -9.33 -1.22
CA GLY A 50 0.68 -9.44 0.23
C GLY A 50 0.50 -8.13 0.98
N TYR A 51 -0.07 -7.10 0.34
CA TYR A 51 -0.38 -5.85 1.04
C TYR A 51 -1.58 -6.04 1.97
N ARG A 52 -1.47 -5.55 3.21
CA ARG A 52 -2.61 -5.53 4.14
C ARG A 52 -3.63 -4.51 3.65
N ILE A 53 -4.90 -4.91 3.62
CA ILE A 53 -6.01 -4.07 3.17
C ILE A 53 -6.86 -3.74 4.41
N PHE A 54 -7.03 -2.45 4.71
CA PHE A 54 -7.62 -1.99 5.97
C PHE A 54 -9.10 -1.62 5.88
N CYS A 55 -9.60 -1.30 4.70
CA CYS A 55 -11.04 -1.19 4.41
C CYS A 55 -11.24 -1.50 2.92
N SER A 56 -12.34 -2.17 2.59
CA SER A 56 -12.72 -2.59 1.25
C SER A 56 -14.12 -2.10 0.89
#